data_AF-A0A0A8UMW5-F1
#
_entry.id   AF-A0A0A8UMW5-F1
#
_cell.length_a   1.000
_cell.length_b   1.000
_cell.length_c   1.000
_cell.angle_alpha   90.00
_cell.angle_beta   90.00
_cell.angle_gamma   90.00
#
_symmetry.space_group_name_H-M   'P 1'
#
loop_
_entity.id
_entity.type
_entity.pdbx_description
1 polymer ?
#
loop_
_entity_poly.entity_id
_entity_poly.type
_entity_poly.pdbx_seq_one_letter_code
_entity_poly.pdbx_strand_id
1 'polypeptide(L)'
;MFNQFYESLNDFLKIEGLNLILRDKFLAASDEERIATVKLMLSQSNFDLLVKFACTIPEFYKTCLSPTFDKEWAKLWSTYGIILTNDSQKALFNQSQSNPLHLFLGIYFYHKAVRIKKYCPNSTKLEQDYIQKAMNYESIHACQRYAQYVYENCQSFKHSETDSHFKKLFAELKKLTPNYGCYAYIMLAEAYLQFAFFQQHLDNKVKAEKAFNCALLACANAEKSYNTDDPIIFNASLGEGLSASNSLHLSTFEEIQVHLLRIASKRDSVAGSPNPPS
;
A
#
# COMPACT_ATOMS: atom_id res chain seq x y z
N MET A 1 -7.73 30.13 8.40
CA MET A 1 -9.15 30.16 8.83
C MET A 1 -9.96 29.51 7.71
N PHE A 2 -10.24 28.22 7.79
CA PHE A 2 -11.05 27.54 6.77
C PHE A 2 -12.52 27.76 7.12
N ASN A 3 -13.22 28.56 6.31
CA ASN A 3 -14.69 28.59 6.35
C ASN A 3 -15.18 27.17 6.07
N GLN A 4 -15.89 26.57 7.02
CA GLN A 4 -16.69 25.37 6.77
C GLN A 4 -17.75 25.75 5.73
N PHE A 5 -17.46 25.45 4.46
CA PHE A 5 -18.49 25.43 3.44
C PHE A 5 -19.42 24.27 3.77
N TYR A 6 -20.59 24.57 4.33
CA TYR A 6 -21.68 23.62 4.41
C TYR A 6 -22.34 23.60 3.03
N GLU A 7 -21.96 22.63 2.19
CA GLU A 7 -22.69 22.34 0.96
C GLU A 7 -24.15 22.03 1.33
N SER A 8 -25.11 22.76 0.74
CA SER A 8 -26.51 22.45 0.98
C SER A 8 -26.87 21.13 0.28
N LEU A 9 -27.94 20.46 0.75
CA LEU A 9 -28.48 19.29 0.05
C LEU A 9 -28.79 19.59 -1.43
N ASN A 10 -29.22 20.82 -1.73
CA ASN A 10 -29.44 21.27 -3.10
C ASN A 10 -28.15 21.36 -3.91
N ASP A 11 -27.05 21.80 -3.31
CA ASP A 11 -25.76 21.87 -3.99
C ASP A 11 -25.21 20.47 -4.26
N PHE A 12 -25.35 19.56 -3.29
CA PHE A 12 -25.02 18.14 -3.47
C PHE A 12 -25.81 17.51 -4.63
N LEU A 13 -27.14 17.71 -4.66
CA LEU A 13 -27.99 17.16 -5.73
C LEU A 13 -27.67 17.77 -7.10
N LYS A 14 -27.33 19.06 -7.17
CA LYS A 14 -26.88 19.70 -8.41
C LYS A 14 -25.56 19.11 -8.90
N ILE A 15 -24.59 18.95 -8.00
CA ILE A 15 -23.29 18.34 -8.33
C ILE A 15 -23.51 16.92 -8.84
N GLU A 16 -24.37 16.13 -8.18
CA GLU A 16 -24.63 14.76 -8.62
C GLU A 16 -25.40 14.70 -9.95
N GLY A 17 -26.36 15.62 -10.17
CA GLY A 17 -27.01 15.77 -11.47
C GLY A 17 -26.02 16.11 -12.59
N LEU A 18 -25.07 17.02 -12.34
CA LEU A 18 -24.00 17.36 -13.29
C LEU A 18 -23.08 16.15 -13.56
N ASN A 19 -22.75 15.38 -12.53
CA ASN A 19 -21.94 14.17 -12.66
C ASN A 19 -22.65 13.13 -13.57
N LEU A 20 -23.96 12.95 -13.42
CA LEU A 20 -24.75 12.05 -14.26
C LEU A 20 -24.77 12.52 -15.72
N ILE A 21 -25.00 13.81 -15.96
CA ILE A 21 -24.98 14.38 -17.32
C ILE A 21 -23.60 14.20 -17.96
N LEU A 22 -22.52 14.46 -17.21
CA LEU A 22 -21.16 14.27 -17.71
C LEU A 22 -20.86 12.81 -18.04
N ARG A 23 -21.28 11.87 -17.18
CA ARG A 23 -21.17 10.43 -17.44
C ARG A 23 -21.90 10.04 -18.73
N ASP A 24 -23.16 10.42 -18.86
CA ASP A 24 -23.98 10.00 -20.00
C ASP A 24 -23.44 10.58 -21.31
N LYS A 25 -22.95 11.84 -21.28
CA LYS A 25 -22.21 12.44 -22.41
C LYS A 25 -20.94 11.66 -22.75
N PHE A 26 -20.13 11.31 -21.74
CA PHE A 26 -18.91 10.54 -21.95
C PHE A 26 -19.17 9.16 -22.56
N LEU A 27 -20.22 8.47 -22.10
CA LEU A 27 -20.59 7.16 -22.61
C LEU A 27 -21.09 7.22 -24.06
N ALA A 28 -21.81 8.28 -24.44
CA ALA A 28 -22.29 8.49 -25.80
C ALA A 28 -21.21 9.04 -26.78
N ALA A 29 -20.08 9.51 -26.26
CA ALA A 29 -19.04 10.18 -27.02
C ALA A 29 -18.16 9.21 -27.85
N SER A 30 -17.52 9.74 -28.90
CA SER A 30 -16.47 9.04 -29.66
C SER A 30 -15.22 8.80 -28.80
N ASP A 31 -14.32 7.94 -29.26
CA ASP A 31 -13.07 7.69 -28.51
C ASP A 31 -12.19 8.94 -28.42
N GLU A 32 -12.16 9.79 -29.45
CA GLU A 32 -11.44 11.07 -29.44
C GLU A 32 -12.04 12.04 -28.41
N GLU A 33 -13.38 12.12 -28.35
CA GLU A 33 -14.11 12.98 -27.41
C GLU A 33 -13.95 12.49 -25.96
N ARG A 34 -13.91 11.17 -25.75
CA ARG A 34 -13.60 10.56 -24.44
C ARG A 34 -12.19 10.92 -24.01
N ILE A 35 -11.20 10.81 -24.89
CA ILE A 35 -9.83 11.25 -24.62
C ILE A 35 -9.77 12.74 -24.27
N ALA A 36 -10.47 13.58 -25.04
CA ALA A 36 -10.54 15.03 -24.77
C ALA A 36 -11.16 15.33 -23.41
N THR A 37 -12.18 14.58 -23.00
CA THR A 37 -12.80 14.70 -21.68
C THR A 37 -11.82 14.39 -20.55
N VAL A 38 -11.06 13.29 -20.64
CA VAL A 38 -10.04 12.95 -19.63
C VAL A 38 -8.95 14.03 -19.57
N LYS A 39 -8.49 14.54 -20.72
CA LYS A 39 -7.52 15.66 -20.79
C LYS A 39 -8.04 16.92 -20.11
N LEU A 40 -9.31 17.24 -20.29
CA LEU A 40 -9.94 18.40 -19.65
C LEU A 40 -10.00 18.24 -18.13
N MET A 41 -10.38 17.05 -17.64
CA MET A 41 -10.43 16.79 -16.20
C MET A 41 -9.03 16.86 -15.55
N LEU A 42 -8.01 16.38 -16.26
CA LEU A 42 -6.61 16.50 -15.87
C LEU A 42 -6.15 17.95 -15.78
N SER A 43 -6.45 18.78 -16.80
CA SER A 43 -6.01 20.18 -16.83
C SER A 43 -6.70 21.04 -15.76
N GLN A 44 -7.93 20.69 -15.37
CA GLN A 44 -8.67 21.34 -14.30
C GLN A 44 -8.29 20.84 -12.89
N SER A 45 -7.38 19.87 -12.78
CA SER A 45 -6.97 19.26 -11.50
C SER A 45 -8.15 18.72 -10.67
N ASN A 46 -9.23 18.29 -11.32
CA ASN A 46 -10.41 17.74 -10.64
C ASN A 46 -10.21 16.24 -10.35
N PHE A 47 -9.21 15.92 -9.53
CA PHE A 47 -8.79 14.54 -9.29
C PHE A 47 -9.85 13.71 -8.57
N ASP A 48 -10.65 14.30 -7.68
CA ASP A 48 -11.71 13.59 -6.96
C ASP A 48 -12.79 13.07 -7.93
N LEU A 49 -13.22 13.91 -8.88
CA LEU A 49 -14.18 13.49 -9.91
C LEU A 49 -13.55 12.50 -10.90
N LEU A 50 -12.31 12.74 -11.31
CA LEU A 50 -11.56 11.86 -12.21
C LEU A 50 -11.44 10.45 -11.62
N VAL A 51 -11.02 10.36 -10.35
CA VAL A 51 -10.90 9.09 -9.64
C VAL A 51 -12.28 8.46 -9.43
N LYS A 52 -13.31 9.24 -9.09
CA LYS A 52 -14.70 8.73 -9.01
C LYS A 52 -15.11 8.07 -10.32
N PHE A 53 -14.87 8.70 -11.46
CA PHE A 53 -15.23 8.18 -12.78
C PHE A 53 -14.40 6.93 -13.12
N ALA A 54 -13.08 6.98 -12.91
CA ALA A 54 -12.19 5.84 -13.15
C ALA A 54 -12.54 4.62 -12.28
N CYS A 55 -13.12 4.79 -11.10
CA CYS A 55 -13.52 3.68 -10.24
C CYS A 55 -14.95 3.18 -10.47
N THR A 56 -15.80 3.93 -11.16
CA THR A 56 -17.24 3.61 -11.28
C THR A 56 -17.74 3.41 -12.70
N ILE A 57 -16.99 3.84 -13.71
CA ILE A 57 -17.36 3.76 -15.13
C ILE A 57 -16.27 2.96 -15.87
N PRO A 58 -16.53 1.70 -16.25
CA PRO A 58 -15.54 0.85 -16.91
C PRO A 58 -14.95 1.42 -18.20
N GLU A 59 -15.76 2.09 -19.00
CA GLU A 59 -15.36 2.74 -20.26
C GLU A 59 -14.39 3.89 -19.99
N PHE A 60 -14.64 4.68 -18.93
CA PHE A 60 -13.77 5.78 -18.53
C PHE A 60 -12.42 5.25 -18.05
N TYR A 61 -12.44 4.21 -17.21
CA TYR A 61 -11.23 3.53 -16.78
C TYR A 61 -10.42 3.00 -17.97
N LYS A 62 -11.08 2.36 -18.94
CA LYS A 62 -10.45 1.88 -20.17
C LYS A 62 -9.82 3.03 -20.97
N THR A 63 -10.47 4.18 -21.08
CA THR A 63 -9.89 5.37 -21.72
C THR A 63 -8.66 5.87 -20.96
N CYS A 64 -8.69 5.92 -19.62
CA CYS A 64 -7.54 6.33 -18.81
C CYS A 64 -6.34 5.39 -18.95
N LEU A 65 -6.54 4.12 -19.31
CA LEU A 65 -5.46 3.17 -19.61
C LEU A 65 -4.78 3.40 -20.97
N SER A 66 -5.26 4.35 -21.78
CA SER A 66 -4.59 4.70 -23.03
C SER A 66 -3.16 5.21 -22.76
N PRO A 67 -2.14 4.73 -23.50
CA PRO A 67 -0.76 5.21 -23.37
C PRO A 67 -0.59 6.73 -23.59
N THR A 68 -1.59 7.37 -24.19
CA THR A 68 -1.65 8.83 -24.34
C THR A 68 -1.57 9.57 -23.00
N PHE A 69 -1.92 8.93 -21.89
CA PHE A 69 -1.95 9.54 -20.56
C PHE A 69 -0.82 9.08 -19.62
N ASP A 70 0.05 8.17 -20.06
CA ASP A 70 1.08 7.56 -19.17
C ASP A 70 2.00 8.61 -18.54
N LYS A 71 2.36 9.65 -19.30
CA LYS A 71 3.21 10.74 -18.82
C LYS A 71 2.50 11.58 -17.75
N GLU A 72 1.22 11.88 -17.94
CA GLU A 72 0.40 12.61 -17.00
C GLU A 72 0.21 11.82 -15.70
N TRP A 73 -0.08 10.52 -15.80
CA TRP A 73 -0.20 9.65 -14.62
C TRP A 73 1.11 9.54 -13.85
N ALA A 74 2.23 9.34 -14.54
CA ALA A 74 3.56 9.30 -13.92
C ALA A 74 3.92 10.63 -13.25
N LYS A 75 3.56 11.76 -13.87
CA LYS A 75 3.75 13.09 -13.27
C LYS A 75 2.93 13.26 -12.00
N LEU A 76 1.67 12.82 -11.99
CA LEU A 76 0.82 12.87 -10.81
C LEU A 76 1.36 11.98 -9.70
N TRP A 77 1.71 10.72 -10.00
CA TRP A 77 2.40 9.82 -9.09
C TRP A 77 3.62 10.48 -8.43
N SER A 78 4.51 11.06 -9.24
CA SER A 78 5.71 11.75 -8.76
C SER A 78 5.37 12.93 -7.85
N THR A 79 4.36 13.73 -8.22
CA THR A 79 3.88 14.88 -7.45
C THR A 79 3.32 14.48 -6.09
N TYR A 80 2.65 13.33 -5.99
CA TYR A 80 2.14 12.85 -4.72
C TYR A 80 3.24 12.47 -3.71
N GLY A 81 4.43 12.08 -4.18
CA GLY A 81 5.61 11.94 -3.31
C GLY A 81 5.90 13.23 -2.55
N ILE A 82 5.97 14.35 -3.27
CA ILE A 82 6.18 15.69 -2.71
C ILE A 82 5.06 16.06 -1.73
N ILE A 83 3.79 15.80 -2.09
CA ILE A 83 2.63 16.14 -1.25
C ILE A 83 2.67 15.35 0.08
N LEU A 84 3.01 14.07 0.03
CA LEU A 84 3.02 13.19 1.20
C LEU A 84 4.14 13.53 2.17
N THR A 85 5.32 13.87 1.67
CA THR A 85 6.50 14.20 2.49
C THR A 85 6.61 15.68 2.83
N ASN A 86 5.88 16.54 2.10
CA ASN A 86 6.05 17.98 2.11
C ASN A 86 7.49 18.42 1.78
N ASP A 87 8.15 17.70 0.85
CA ASP A 87 9.51 17.94 0.40
C ASP A 87 9.63 17.81 -1.12
N SER A 88 10.06 18.88 -1.80
CA SER A 88 10.24 18.92 -3.26
C SER A 88 11.29 17.93 -3.77
N GLN A 89 12.23 17.50 -2.94
CA GLN A 89 13.25 16.52 -3.30
C GLN A 89 12.74 15.07 -3.23
N LYS A 90 11.53 14.86 -2.72
CA LYS A 90 10.89 13.53 -2.59
C LYS A 90 9.89 13.25 -3.73
N ALA A 91 10.12 13.85 -4.89
CA ALA A 91 9.42 13.48 -6.12
C ALA A 91 9.73 12.01 -6.44
N LEU A 92 8.70 11.20 -6.66
CA LEU A 92 8.89 9.77 -6.94
C LEU A 92 9.41 9.56 -8.36
N PHE A 93 10.30 8.59 -8.50
CA PHE A 93 10.84 8.15 -9.78
C PHE A 93 9.78 7.37 -10.57
N ASN A 94 9.98 7.33 -11.89
CA ASN A 94 9.16 6.49 -12.75
C ASN A 94 9.44 5.00 -12.47
N GLN A 95 8.39 4.16 -12.52
CA GLN A 95 8.48 2.73 -12.25
C GLN A 95 7.94 1.97 -13.47
N SER A 96 8.87 1.53 -14.32
CA SER A 96 8.58 0.99 -15.67
C SER A 96 7.76 -0.30 -15.68
N GLN A 97 7.77 -1.05 -14.59
CA GLN A 97 7.06 -2.34 -14.49
C GLN A 97 5.62 -2.21 -13.99
N SER A 98 5.20 -1.01 -13.59
CA SER A 98 3.86 -0.76 -13.05
C SER A 98 3.00 0.06 -14.00
N ASN A 99 1.69 -0.18 -13.96
CA ASN A 99 0.73 0.62 -14.70
C ASN A 99 0.71 2.06 -14.13
N PRO A 100 1.00 3.11 -14.91
CA PRO A 100 1.08 4.48 -14.39
C PRO A 100 -0.23 4.98 -13.76
N LEU A 101 -1.39 4.60 -14.32
CA LEU A 101 -2.68 4.90 -13.73
C LEU A 101 -2.84 4.23 -12.37
N HIS A 102 -2.40 2.98 -12.21
CA HIS A 102 -2.46 2.27 -10.92
C HIS A 102 -1.55 2.90 -9.89
N LEU A 103 -0.33 3.28 -10.27
CA LEU A 103 0.57 4.04 -9.39
C LEU A 103 -0.12 5.30 -8.86
N PHE A 104 -0.71 6.09 -9.77
CA PHE A 104 -1.48 7.28 -9.41
C PHE A 104 -2.66 6.97 -8.48
N LEU A 105 -3.52 6.00 -8.84
CA LEU A 105 -4.70 5.66 -8.03
C LEU A 105 -4.31 5.13 -6.64
N GLY A 106 -3.29 4.28 -6.57
CA GLY A 106 -2.74 3.75 -5.34
C GLY A 106 -2.26 4.85 -4.40
N ILE A 107 -1.40 5.75 -4.89
CA ILE A 107 -0.87 6.84 -4.06
C ILE A 107 -1.93 7.88 -3.71
N TYR A 108 -2.87 8.16 -4.61
CA TYR A 108 -3.99 9.06 -4.37
C TYR A 108 -4.85 8.56 -3.19
N PHE A 109 -5.24 7.28 -3.21
CA PHE A 109 -6.04 6.70 -2.13
C PHE A 109 -5.26 6.60 -0.82
N TYR A 110 -3.96 6.28 -0.88
CA TYR A 110 -3.10 6.31 0.29
C TYR A 110 -3.03 7.72 0.90
N HIS A 111 -2.85 8.76 0.08
CA HIS A 111 -2.88 10.14 0.54
C HIS A 111 -4.22 10.53 1.17
N LYS A 112 -5.37 10.08 0.62
CA LYS A 112 -6.68 10.27 1.26
C LYS A 112 -6.72 9.60 2.64
N ALA A 113 -6.21 8.38 2.79
CA ALA A 113 -6.13 7.71 4.08
C ALA A 113 -5.27 8.50 5.10
N VAL A 114 -4.08 8.96 4.70
CA VAL A 114 -3.20 9.80 5.53
C VAL A 114 -3.91 11.08 5.98
N ARG A 115 -4.64 11.75 5.08
CA ARG A 115 -5.44 12.94 5.42
C ARG A 115 -6.56 12.63 6.39
N ILE A 116 -7.29 11.53 6.20
CA ILE A 116 -8.36 11.12 7.13
C ILE A 116 -7.77 10.88 8.52
N LYS A 117 -6.65 10.16 8.63
CA LYS A 117 -6.00 9.95 9.93
C LYS A 117 -5.61 11.26 10.61
N LYS A 118 -5.09 12.22 9.85
CA LYS A 118 -4.64 13.54 10.35
C LYS A 118 -5.80 14.42 10.82
N TYR A 119 -6.89 14.50 10.05
CA TYR A 119 -7.97 15.47 10.31
C TYR A 119 -9.20 14.86 10.97
N CYS A 120 -9.38 13.54 10.88
CA CYS A 120 -10.50 12.80 11.43
C CYS A 120 -9.98 11.54 12.16
N PRO A 121 -9.17 11.68 13.23
CA PRO A 121 -8.44 10.56 13.85
C PRO A 121 -9.34 9.44 14.42
N ASN A 122 -10.61 9.76 14.70
CA ASN A 122 -11.63 8.82 15.18
C ASN A 122 -12.30 8.01 14.05
N SER A 123 -12.06 8.38 12.78
CA SER A 123 -12.68 7.74 11.61
C SER A 123 -11.85 6.56 11.08
N THR A 124 -11.45 5.65 11.98
CA THR A 124 -10.57 4.51 11.65
C THR A 124 -11.13 3.66 10.51
N LYS A 125 -12.45 3.43 10.46
CA LYS A 125 -13.08 2.67 9.37
C LYS A 125 -12.86 3.32 8.00
N LEU A 126 -13.02 4.64 7.91
CA LEU A 126 -12.86 5.37 6.66
C LEU A 126 -11.40 5.41 6.20
N GLU A 127 -10.45 5.54 7.14
CA GLU A 127 -9.02 5.36 6.84
C GLU A 127 -8.77 3.97 6.23
N GLN A 128 -9.29 2.91 6.87
CA GLN A 128 -9.12 1.53 6.40
C GLN A 128 -9.78 1.28 5.03
N ASP A 129 -10.94 1.87 4.75
CA ASP A 129 -11.59 1.78 3.43
C ASP A 129 -10.70 2.38 2.32
N TYR A 130 -10.04 3.51 2.59
CA TYR A 130 -9.09 4.11 1.65
C TYR A 130 -7.79 3.32 1.51
N ILE A 131 -7.26 2.78 2.61
CA ILE A 131 -6.11 1.87 2.57
C ILE A 131 -6.44 0.65 1.71
N GLN A 132 -7.63 0.05 1.86
CA GLN A 132 -8.02 -1.09 1.05
C GLN A 132 -8.12 -0.73 -0.44
N LYS A 133 -8.69 0.43 -0.77
CA LYS A 133 -8.75 0.90 -2.16
C LYS A 133 -7.34 1.10 -2.73
N ALA A 134 -6.43 1.70 -1.96
CA ALA A 134 -5.05 1.88 -2.39
C ALA A 134 -4.32 0.54 -2.62
N MET A 135 -4.55 -0.46 -1.76
CA MET A 135 -3.98 -1.81 -1.93
C MET A 135 -4.53 -2.53 -3.17
N ASN A 136 -5.79 -2.31 -3.55
CA ASN A 136 -6.35 -2.85 -4.79
C ASN A 136 -5.65 -2.30 -6.05
N TYR A 137 -4.98 -1.15 -5.94
CA TYR A 137 -4.12 -0.57 -6.99
C TYR A 137 -2.64 -0.73 -6.63
N GLU A 138 -2.29 -1.79 -5.90
CA GLU A 138 -0.92 -2.23 -5.67
C GLU A 138 -0.03 -1.20 -4.94
N SER A 139 -0.62 -0.33 -4.11
CA SER A 139 0.15 0.63 -3.31
C SER A 139 0.96 -0.07 -2.21
N ILE A 140 2.29 0.00 -2.32
CA ILE A 140 3.23 -0.47 -1.29
C ILE A 140 3.07 0.31 0.02
N HIS A 141 2.85 1.62 -0.05
CA HIS A 141 2.64 2.47 1.14
C HIS A 141 1.38 2.09 1.91
N ALA A 142 0.30 1.78 1.18
CA ALA A 142 -0.93 1.29 1.81
C ALA A 142 -0.74 -0.09 2.44
N CYS A 143 0.01 -1.00 1.79
CA CYS A 143 0.36 -2.29 2.39
C CYS A 143 1.20 -2.13 3.67
N GLN A 144 2.13 -1.17 3.70
CA GLN A 144 2.93 -0.85 4.88
C GLN A 144 2.05 -0.34 6.03
N ARG A 145 1.14 0.58 5.74
CA ARG A 145 0.19 1.10 6.74
C ARG A 145 -0.77 0.00 7.25
N TYR A 146 -1.22 -0.86 6.36
CA TYR A 146 -2.05 -2.00 6.73
C TYR A 146 -1.28 -3.03 7.56
N ALA A 147 -0.01 -3.29 7.25
CA ALA A 147 0.85 -4.16 8.04
C ALA A 147 0.96 -3.66 9.50
N GLN A 148 1.25 -2.37 9.68
CA GLN A 148 1.26 -1.74 11.02
C GLN A 148 -0.05 -1.95 11.76
N TYR A 149 -1.19 -1.69 11.10
CA TYR A 149 -2.52 -1.93 11.68
C TYR A 149 -2.70 -3.39 12.13
N VAL A 150 -2.29 -4.37 11.31
CA VAL A 150 -2.37 -5.78 11.68
C VAL A 150 -1.47 -6.10 12.88
N TYR A 151 -0.24 -5.61 12.91
CA TYR A 151 0.71 -5.90 13.98
C TYR A 151 0.26 -5.29 15.32
N GLU A 152 -0.20 -4.03 15.31
CA GLU A 152 -0.68 -3.33 16.50
C GLU A 152 -1.90 -4.02 17.14
N ASN A 153 -2.72 -4.70 16.35
CA ASN A 153 -4.02 -5.22 16.80
C ASN A 153 -4.10 -6.77 16.82
N CYS A 154 -3.03 -7.47 16.42
CA CYS A 154 -3.05 -8.94 16.29
C CYS A 154 -3.37 -9.68 17.60
N GLN A 155 -3.06 -9.07 18.74
CA GLN A 155 -3.35 -9.61 20.08
C GLN A 155 -4.77 -9.28 20.56
N SER A 156 -5.40 -8.23 20.02
CA SER A 156 -6.75 -7.79 20.41
C SER A 156 -7.86 -8.38 19.54
N PHE A 157 -7.54 -8.76 18.30
CA PHE A 157 -8.49 -9.40 17.39
C PHE A 157 -8.85 -10.81 17.84
N LYS A 158 -10.01 -11.30 17.37
CA LYS A 158 -10.33 -12.72 17.48
C LYS A 158 -9.33 -13.53 16.65
N HIS A 159 -8.94 -14.73 17.10
CA HIS A 159 -7.90 -15.51 16.41
C HIS A 159 -8.18 -15.74 14.91
N SER A 160 -9.44 -16.02 14.54
CA SER A 160 -9.84 -16.20 13.14
C SER A 160 -9.72 -14.92 12.31
N GLU A 161 -9.95 -13.77 12.93
CA GLU A 161 -9.82 -12.45 12.31
C GLU A 161 -8.34 -12.10 12.11
N THR A 162 -7.49 -12.34 13.11
CA THR A 162 -6.03 -12.20 12.98
C THR A 162 -5.47 -13.06 11.83
N ASP A 163 -5.84 -14.35 11.76
CA ASP A 163 -5.42 -15.26 10.68
C ASP A 163 -5.83 -14.71 9.29
N SER A 164 -7.06 -14.16 9.18
CA SER A 164 -7.57 -13.57 7.94
C SER A 164 -6.78 -12.33 7.53
N HIS A 165 -6.50 -11.43 8.48
CA HIS A 165 -5.73 -10.22 8.23
C HIS A 165 -4.32 -10.52 7.74
N PHE A 166 -3.61 -11.47 8.37
CA PHE A 166 -2.28 -11.90 7.93
C PHE A 166 -2.32 -12.57 6.56
N LYS A 167 -3.28 -13.47 6.28
CA LYS A 167 -3.42 -14.10 4.96
C LYS A 167 -3.59 -13.07 3.84
N LYS A 168 -4.42 -12.05 4.09
CA LYS A 168 -4.61 -10.94 3.16
C LYS A 168 -3.32 -10.15 2.98
N LEU A 169 -2.65 -9.78 4.07
CA LEU A 169 -1.37 -9.07 4.01
C LEU A 169 -0.31 -9.85 3.19
N PHE A 170 -0.19 -11.16 3.41
CA PHE A 170 0.72 -12.01 2.62
C PHE A 170 0.37 -12.01 1.14
N ALA A 171 -0.91 -12.12 0.80
CA ALA A 171 -1.36 -12.13 -0.58
C ALA A 171 -1.01 -10.82 -1.28
N GLU A 172 -1.26 -9.68 -0.64
CA GLU A 172 -0.95 -8.38 -1.23
C GLU A 172 0.56 -8.15 -1.35
N LEU A 173 1.35 -8.42 -0.31
CA LEU A 173 2.79 -8.26 -0.38
C LEU A 173 3.45 -9.14 -1.45
N LYS A 174 2.97 -10.38 -1.63
CA LYS A 174 3.44 -11.27 -2.71
C LYS A 174 3.15 -10.72 -4.12
N LYS A 175 2.01 -10.05 -4.33
CA LYS A 175 1.73 -9.40 -5.62
C LYS A 175 2.72 -8.26 -5.90
N LEU A 176 3.24 -7.63 -4.85
CA LEU A 176 4.16 -6.49 -4.96
C LEU A 176 5.62 -6.88 -5.17
N THR A 177 6.03 -8.12 -4.86
CA THR A 177 7.44 -8.53 -4.98
C THR A 177 8.04 -8.39 -6.38
N PRO A 178 7.30 -8.60 -7.50
CA PRO A 178 7.86 -8.37 -8.84
C PRO A 178 8.20 -6.89 -9.10
N ASN A 179 7.39 -5.97 -8.55
CA ASN A 179 7.50 -4.53 -8.83
C ASN A 179 8.35 -3.78 -7.80
N TYR A 180 8.43 -4.28 -6.57
CA TYR A 180 9.09 -3.62 -5.43
C TYR A 180 10.28 -4.41 -4.86
N GLY A 181 10.59 -5.57 -5.44
CA GLY A 181 11.79 -6.35 -5.17
C GLY A 181 12.06 -6.52 -3.67
N CYS A 182 13.27 -6.13 -3.26
CA CYS A 182 13.78 -6.33 -1.91
C CYS A 182 12.90 -5.68 -0.83
N TYR A 183 12.33 -4.51 -1.11
CA TYR A 183 11.51 -3.77 -0.16
C TYR A 183 10.24 -4.55 0.22
N ALA A 184 9.52 -5.06 -0.79
CA ALA A 184 8.34 -5.90 -0.57
C ALA A 184 8.69 -7.24 0.08
N TYR A 185 9.83 -7.84 -0.26
CA TYR A 185 10.28 -9.07 0.38
C TYR A 185 10.62 -8.89 1.87
N ILE A 186 11.22 -7.77 2.27
CA ILE A 186 11.48 -7.47 3.68
C ILE A 186 10.18 -7.31 4.45
N MET A 187 9.23 -6.54 3.91
CA MET A 187 7.89 -6.41 4.50
C MET A 187 7.20 -7.78 4.65
N LEU A 188 7.35 -8.65 3.64
CA LEU A 188 6.79 -10.01 3.68
C LEU A 188 7.49 -10.88 4.73
N ALA A 189 8.81 -10.76 4.87
CA ALA A 189 9.56 -11.47 5.89
C ALA A 189 9.10 -11.07 7.30
N GLU A 190 8.95 -9.77 7.56
CA GLU A 190 8.42 -9.28 8.82
C GLU A 190 6.97 -9.74 9.06
N ALA A 191 6.11 -9.69 8.05
CA ALA A 191 4.73 -10.16 8.19
C ALA A 191 4.67 -11.63 8.63
N TYR A 192 5.51 -12.48 8.04
CA TYR A 192 5.61 -13.88 8.44
C TYR A 192 6.17 -14.04 9.86
N LEU A 193 7.13 -13.21 10.25
CA LEU A 193 7.71 -13.21 11.59
C LEU A 193 6.66 -12.87 12.65
N GLN A 194 5.90 -11.80 12.44
CA GLN A 194 4.82 -11.37 13.32
C GLN A 194 3.73 -12.44 13.43
N PHE A 195 3.38 -13.08 12.32
CA PHE A 195 2.46 -14.21 12.33
C PHE A 195 3.02 -15.42 13.07
N ALA A 196 4.32 -15.70 12.94
CA ALA A 196 4.96 -16.80 13.65
C ALA A 196 4.87 -16.59 15.16
N PHE A 197 5.18 -15.39 15.66
CA PHE A 197 5.01 -15.03 17.07
C PHE A 197 3.57 -15.16 17.54
N PHE A 198 2.62 -14.65 16.76
CA PHE A 198 1.19 -14.83 17.05
C PHE A 198 0.82 -16.32 17.19
N GLN A 199 1.27 -17.19 16.28
CA GLN A 199 0.99 -18.63 16.36
C GLN A 199 1.70 -19.30 17.55
N GLN A 200 2.90 -18.84 17.94
CA GLN A 200 3.56 -19.32 19.16
C GLN A 200 2.77 -18.96 20.41
N HIS A 201 2.18 -17.76 20.48
CA HIS A 201 1.30 -17.37 21.59
C HIS A 201 0.04 -18.25 21.69
N LEU A 202 -0.41 -18.82 20.56
CA LEU A 202 -1.50 -19.80 20.50
C LEU A 202 -1.04 -21.25 20.69
N ASP A 203 0.23 -21.47 21.01
CA ASP A 203 0.88 -22.78 21.13
C ASP A 203 0.79 -23.64 19.84
N ASN A 204 0.57 -23.00 18.69
CA ASN A 204 0.51 -23.65 17.39
C ASN A 204 1.91 -23.74 16.74
N LYS A 205 2.74 -24.64 17.30
CA LYS A 205 4.15 -24.79 16.94
C LYS A 205 4.37 -25.08 15.45
N VAL A 206 3.52 -25.91 14.84
CA VAL A 206 3.64 -26.28 13.41
C VAL A 206 3.43 -25.06 12.50
N LYS A 207 2.38 -24.26 12.74
CA LYS A 207 2.16 -23.05 11.94
C LYS A 207 3.24 -22.01 12.19
N ALA A 208 3.67 -21.84 13.43
CA ALA A 208 4.74 -20.92 13.77
C ALA A 208 6.05 -21.27 13.04
N GLU A 209 6.47 -22.54 13.06
CA GLU A 209 7.67 -23.01 12.39
C GLU A 209 7.60 -22.78 10.86
N LYS A 210 6.45 -23.10 10.26
CA LYS A 210 6.23 -22.83 8.83
C LYS A 210 6.36 -21.34 8.51
N ALA A 211 5.81 -20.48 9.37
CA ALA A 211 5.89 -19.04 9.19
C ALA A 211 7.33 -18.52 9.33
N PHE A 212 8.12 -18.99 10.31
CA PHE A 212 9.54 -18.65 10.41
C PHE A 212 10.34 -19.06 9.17
N ASN A 213 10.12 -20.27 8.65
CA ASN A 213 10.79 -20.72 7.43
C ASN A 213 10.41 -19.85 6.22
N CYS A 214 9.15 -19.42 6.13
CA CYS A 214 8.72 -18.47 5.10
C CYS A 214 9.37 -17.08 5.28
N ALA A 215 9.56 -16.61 6.52
CA ALA A 215 10.26 -15.36 6.79
C ALA A 215 11.73 -15.41 6.31
N LEU A 216 12.43 -16.50 6.62
CA LEU A 216 13.81 -16.72 6.16
C LEU A 216 13.91 -16.78 4.64
N LEU A 217 12.97 -17.48 3.98
CA LEU A 217 12.94 -17.55 2.52
C LEU A 217 12.67 -16.18 1.89
N ALA A 218 11.75 -15.40 2.45
CA ALA A 218 11.48 -14.04 1.98
C ALA A 218 12.72 -13.14 2.15
N CYS A 219 13.44 -13.25 3.27
CA CYS A 219 14.71 -12.55 3.48
C CYS A 219 15.77 -12.93 2.44
N ALA A 220 15.96 -14.24 2.18
CA ALA A 220 16.90 -14.69 1.16
C ALA A 220 16.54 -14.20 -0.25
N ASN A 221 15.25 -14.04 -0.56
CA ASN A 221 14.81 -13.45 -1.82
C ASN A 221 15.00 -11.92 -1.85
N ALA A 222 14.82 -11.23 -0.73
CA ALA A 222 15.15 -9.82 -0.61
C ALA A 222 16.62 -9.57 -0.96
N GLU A 223 17.54 -10.37 -0.41
CA GLU A 223 18.98 -10.30 -0.69
C GLU A 223 19.29 -10.40 -2.19
N LYS A 224 18.72 -11.40 -2.86
CA LYS A 224 18.93 -11.65 -4.29
C LYS A 224 18.41 -10.52 -5.18
N SER A 225 17.40 -9.80 -4.70
CA SER A 225 16.78 -8.68 -5.41
C SER A 225 17.29 -7.31 -4.96
N TYR A 226 18.24 -7.27 -4.01
CA TYR A 226 18.72 -6.01 -3.47
C TYR A 226 19.70 -5.33 -4.43
N ASN A 227 19.44 -4.05 -4.68
CA ASN A 227 20.32 -3.16 -5.40
C ASN A 227 20.32 -1.81 -4.67
N THR A 228 21.50 -1.38 -4.23
CA THR A 228 21.67 -0.19 -3.37
C THR A 228 21.19 1.10 -4.03
N ASP A 229 21.31 1.19 -5.36
CA ASP A 229 20.92 2.38 -6.13
C ASP A 229 19.53 2.24 -6.77
N ASP A 230 18.68 1.34 -6.25
CA ASP A 230 17.36 1.10 -6.80
C ASP A 230 16.37 2.24 -6.47
N PRO A 231 15.93 3.04 -7.47
CA PRO A 231 14.94 4.09 -7.24
C PRO A 231 13.60 3.54 -6.74
N ILE A 232 13.35 2.24 -6.86
CA ILE A 232 12.16 1.59 -6.30
C ILE A 232 12.18 1.57 -4.77
N ILE A 233 13.35 1.44 -4.14
CA ILE A 233 13.47 1.55 -2.68
C ILE A 233 13.13 2.98 -2.25
N PHE A 234 13.66 3.98 -2.97
CA PHE A 234 13.30 5.37 -2.74
C PHE A 234 11.79 5.57 -2.86
N ASN A 235 11.18 5.07 -3.93
CA ASN A 235 9.74 5.20 -4.14
C ASN A 235 8.92 4.56 -3.01
N ALA A 236 9.24 3.33 -2.64
CA ALA A 236 8.52 2.57 -1.64
C ALA A 236 8.65 3.14 -0.22
N SER A 237 9.82 3.72 0.08
CA SER A 237 10.12 4.34 1.37
C SER A 237 9.77 5.83 1.45
N LEU A 238 9.33 6.45 0.35
CA LEU A 238 9.25 7.91 0.21
C LEU A 238 10.61 8.58 0.54
N GLY A 239 11.70 7.91 0.16
CA GLY A 239 13.09 8.34 0.33
C GLY A 239 13.67 8.14 1.73
N GLU A 240 13.03 7.34 2.59
CA GLU A 240 13.55 6.99 3.93
C GLU A 240 14.42 5.72 3.94
N GLY A 241 14.53 5.06 2.78
CA GLY A 241 15.32 3.85 2.61
C GLY A 241 14.69 2.61 3.26
N LEU A 242 15.51 1.58 3.46
CA LEU A 242 15.04 0.29 4.00
C LEU A 242 14.50 0.37 5.43
N SER A 243 14.91 1.37 6.22
CA SER A 243 14.42 1.58 7.59
C SER A 243 12.90 1.71 7.67
N ALA A 244 12.25 2.20 6.61
CA ALA A 244 10.79 2.31 6.56
C ALA A 244 10.10 0.96 6.30
N SER A 245 10.80 -0.04 5.76
CA SER A 245 10.21 -1.32 5.37
C SER A 245 9.90 -2.26 6.54
N ASN A 246 10.40 -1.96 7.74
CA ASN A 246 10.27 -2.83 8.91
C ASN A 246 10.03 -2.03 10.21
N SER A 247 9.33 -2.62 11.16
CA SER A 247 8.96 -1.99 12.44
C SER A 247 10.16 -1.74 13.37
N LEU A 248 11.31 -2.33 13.08
CA LEU A 248 12.53 -2.19 13.87
C LEU A 248 13.46 -1.08 13.35
N HIS A 249 13.09 -0.43 12.24
CA HIS A 249 13.89 0.62 11.60
C HIS A 249 15.31 0.20 11.20
N LEU A 250 15.50 -1.09 10.92
CA LEU A 250 16.77 -1.63 10.46
C LEU A 250 17.06 -1.11 9.04
N SER A 251 18.24 -0.54 8.87
CA SER A 251 18.56 0.27 7.69
C SER A 251 19.42 -0.49 6.69
N THR A 252 20.07 -1.58 7.11
CA THR A 252 20.88 -2.43 6.25
C THR A 252 20.32 -3.84 6.12
N PHE A 253 20.68 -4.50 5.03
CA PHE A 253 20.25 -5.87 4.80
C PHE A 253 20.87 -6.83 5.82
N GLU A 254 22.14 -6.60 6.16
CA GLU A 254 22.89 -7.36 7.15
C GLU A 254 22.21 -7.30 8.53
N GLU A 255 21.75 -6.12 8.95
CA GLU A 255 21.01 -5.96 10.20
C GLU A 255 19.71 -6.78 10.22
N ILE A 256 18.94 -6.69 9.14
CA ILE A 256 17.67 -7.42 8.98
C ILE A 256 17.90 -8.93 9.01
N GLN A 257 18.91 -9.41 8.27
CA GLN A 257 19.26 -10.82 8.18
C GLN A 257 19.77 -11.37 9.53
N VAL A 258 20.69 -10.66 10.19
CA VAL A 258 21.20 -11.02 11.51
C VAL A 258 20.06 -11.08 12.53
N HIS A 259 19.12 -10.13 12.48
CA HIS A 259 17.97 -10.12 13.36
C HIS A 259 17.07 -11.35 13.16
N LEU A 260 16.73 -11.66 11.91
CA LEU A 260 15.90 -12.82 11.57
C LEU A 260 16.58 -14.15 11.93
N LEU A 261 17.88 -14.29 11.66
CA LEU A 261 18.66 -15.48 12.04
C LEU A 261 18.79 -15.63 13.55
N ARG A 262 18.91 -14.52 14.30
CA ARG A 262 18.92 -14.55 15.77
C ARG A 262 17.59 -15.01 16.34
N ILE A 263 16.47 -14.60 15.76
CA ILE A 263 15.15 -15.09 16.17
C ILE A 263 15.01 -16.57 15.82
N ALA A 264 15.43 -16.97 14.61
CA ALA A 264 15.37 -18.35 14.17
C ALA A 264 16.28 -19.28 15.02
N SER A 265 17.41 -18.81 15.54
CA SER A 265 18.32 -19.63 16.38
C SER A 265 17.91 -19.70 17.85
N LYS A 266 17.24 -18.66 18.39
CA LYS A 266 16.60 -18.75 19.72
C LYS A 266 15.48 -19.81 19.77
N ARG A 267 14.96 -20.23 18.61
CA ARG A 267 14.05 -21.38 18.45
C ARG A 267 14.66 -22.69 18.95
N ASP A 268 15.92 -22.93 18.58
CA ASP A 268 16.58 -24.23 18.78
C ASP A 268 17.08 -24.41 20.22
N SER A 269 17.27 -23.31 20.96
CA SER A 269 17.71 -23.33 22.37
C SER A 269 16.56 -23.52 23.38
N VAL A 270 15.32 -23.16 23.03
CA VAL A 270 14.15 -23.37 23.89
C VAL A 270 13.56 -24.78 23.75
N ALA A 271 13.81 -25.46 22.63
CA ALA A 271 13.39 -26.86 22.42
C ALA A 271 14.31 -27.90 23.09
N GLY A 272 15.46 -27.48 23.64
CA GLY A 272 16.54 -28.36 24.10
C GLY A 272 16.74 -28.47 25.61
N SER A 273 15.81 -28.00 26.46
CA SER A 273 15.93 -28.21 27.91
C SER A 273 15.39 -29.60 28.27
N PRO A 274 16.22 -30.59 28.66
CA PRO A 274 15.73 -31.85 29.18
C PRO A 274 15.18 -31.58 30.59
N ASN A 275 13.93 -31.98 30.83
CA ASN A 275 13.43 -32.04 32.20
C ASN A 275 14.38 -32.93 33.02
N PRO A 276 14.83 -32.49 34.21
CA PRO A 276 15.62 -33.36 35.08
C PRO A 276 14.76 -34.56 35.49
N PRO A 277 15.34 -35.77 35.54
CA PRO A 277 14.61 -36.96 35.93
C PRO A 277 14.15 -36.82 37.39
N SER A 278 12.85 -37.06 37.57
CA SER A 278 12.16 -37.23 38.86
C SER A 278 12.60 -38.49 39.58
#